data_AF-A0A5K0ZGW7-F1
#
_entry.id   AF-A0A5K0ZGW7-F1
#
_cell.length_a   1.000
_cell.length_b   1.000
_cell.length_c   1.000
_cell.angle_alpha   90.00
_cell.angle_beta   90.00
_cell.angle_gamma   90.00
#
_symmetry.space_group_name_H-M   'P 1'
#
loop_
_entity.id
_entity.type
_entity.pdbx_description
1 polymer ?
#
loop_
_entity_poly.entity_id
_entity_poly.type
_entity_poly.pdbx_seq_one_letter_code
_entity_poly.pdbx_strand_id
1 'polypeptide(L)'
;RLEGERVKVIDAKDAHLKEKHELIGVELDFKVGKNDIVGSASEQKGLLEALEPPHGIESLAICDYKGESPVWSLDTNYVDLQTLRLQCCPLWATVIGIKSLEKLEVNTCPTLCELPSMPMLKSSKIWSYDGLNTIGDLPNLDWLQVEGCGSLEKLSHGMPALKWLDVYGCYKFKTLANMPALEWLEVKVFAWAC
;
A
#
# COMPACT_ATOMS: atom_id res chain seq x y z
N ARG A 1 -12.45 34.16 8.76
CA ARG A 1 -11.99 33.88 7.39
C ARG A 1 -10.52 33.49 7.53
N LEU A 2 -10.27 32.21 7.80
CA LEU A 2 -8.92 31.67 7.92
C LEU A 2 -8.56 31.18 6.52
N GLU A 3 -7.68 31.92 5.88
CA GLU A 3 -7.10 31.58 4.59
C GLU A 3 -6.30 30.27 4.75
N GLY A 4 -6.31 29.43 3.70
CA GLY A 4 -5.62 28.15 3.70
C GLY A 4 -4.15 28.32 4.04
N GLU A 5 -3.79 28.04 5.30
CA GLU A 5 -2.41 27.90 5.70
C GLU A 5 -1.87 26.62 5.07
N ARG A 6 -0.91 26.82 4.16
CA ARG A 6 -0.02 25.74 3.73
C ARG A 6 0.55 25.14 5.01
N VAL A 7 0.33 23.85 5.25
CA VAL A 7 1.16 23.13 6.23
C VAL A 7 2.56 23.17 5.63
N LYS A 8 3.38 24.13 6.07
CA LYS A 8 4.78 24.17 5.69
C LYS A 8 5.44 22.94 6.34
N VAL A 9 6.53 22.44 5.75
CA VAL A 9 7.38 21.42 6.40
C VAL A 9 7.77 21.83 7.84
N ILE A 10 7.77 23.15 8.11
CA ILE A 10 7.97 23.74 9.43
C ILE A 10 6.85 23.33 10.41
N ASP A 11 5.58 23.40 10.01
CA ASP A 11 4.43 23.07 10.88
C ASP A 11 4.30 21.56 11.13
N ALA A 12 4.77 20.72 10.20
CA ALA A 12 4.83 19.27 10.43
C ALA A 12 5.90 18.86 11.43
N LYS A 13 7.04 19.57 11.48
CA LYS A 13 8.06 19.32 12.51
C LYS A 13 7.53 19.63 13.90
N ASP A 14 6.66 20.64 14.02
CA ASP A 14 6.00 21.00 15.27
C ASP A 14 4.89 19.99 15.67
N ALA A 15 4.50 19.07 14.78
CA ALA A 15 3.54 18.02 15.11
C ALA A 15 4.12 16.96 16.06
N HIS A 16 5.47 16.83 16.13
CA HIS A 16 6.18 15.84 16.95
C HIS A 16 5.58 14.43 16.84
N LEU A 17 5.13 14.02 15.64
CA LEU A 17 4.31 12.83 15.46
C LEU A 17 5.01 11.57 15.96
N LYS A 18 6.31 11.41 15.67
CA LYS A 18 7.15 10.29 16.14
C LYS A 18 7.17 10.08 17.66
N GLU A 19 7.00 11.15 18.44
CA GLU A 19 7.05 11.14 19.91
C GLU A 19 5.68 10.78 20.55
N LYS A 20 4.61 10.70 19.74
CA LYS A 20 3.26 10.36 20.19
C LYS A 20 3.07 8.85 20.34
N HIS A 21 3.78 8.27 21.30
CA HIS A 21 3.81 6.83 21.56
C HIS A 21 2.45 6.24 22.02
N GLU A 22 1.47 7.08 22.33
CA GLU A 22 0.10 6.69 22.65
C GLU A 22 -0.76 6.35 21.42
N LEU A 23 -0.30 6.69 20.21
CA LEU A 23 -1.06 6.46 18.99
C LEU A 23 -1.05 4.98 18.59
N ILE A 24 -2.25 4.44 18.35
CA ILE A 24 -2.45 3.09 17.82
C ILE A 24 -2.45 3.12 16.29
N GLY A 25 -2.89 4.21 15.67
CA GLY A 25 -2.95 4.33 14.22
C GLY A 25 -2.78 5.76 13.74
N VAL A 26 -2.24 5.88 12.52
CA VAL A 26 -1.96 7.15 11.86
C VAL A 26 -2.54 7.10 10.45
N GLU A 27 -3.30 8.14 10.08
CA GLU A 27 -3.75 8.38 8.72
C GLU A 27 -3.23 9.75 8.26
N LEU A 28 -2.49 9.78 7.16
CA LEU A 28 -1.97 10.99 6.54
C LEU A 28 -2.63 11.15 5.16
N ASP A 29 -3.56 12.10 5.09
CA ASP A 29 -4.29 12.43 3.87
C ASP A 29 -3.73 13.70 3.23
N PHE A 30 -3.20 13.57 2.02
CA PHE A 30 -2.66 14.66 1.21
C PHE A 30 -3.68 15.19 0.18
N LYS A 31 -4.95 14.78 0.30
CA LYS A 31 -6.03 15.25 -0.54
C LYS A 31 -6.19 16.76 -0.41
N VAL A 32 -6.06 17.40 -1.55
CA VAL A 32 -6.13 18.85 -1.68
C VAL A 32 -7.58 19.23 -2.03
N GLY A 33 -8.15 20.23 -1.35
CA GLY A 33 -9.47 20.75 -1.69
C GLY A 33 -9.47 21.35 -3.10
N LYS A 34 -10.66 21.49 -3.72
CA LYS A 34 -10.80 21.98 -5.11
C LYS A 34 -10.13 23.32 -5.41
N ASN A 35 -9.78 24.09 -4.37
CA ASN A 35 -9.20 25.43 -4.47
C ASN A 35 -7.80 25.55 -3.89
N ASP A 36 -7.22 24.48 -3.32
CA ASP A 36 -5.88 24.59 -2.74
C ASP A 36 -4.82 24.19 -3.78
N ILE A 37 -3.67 24.85 -3.70
CA ILE A 37 -2.56 24.58 -4.60
C ILE A 37 -1.93 23.26 -4.16
N VAL A 38 -1.84 22.30 -5.09
CA VAL A 38 -1.11 21.05 -4.88
C VAL A 38 0.35 21.39 -4.60
N GLY A 39 0.81 21.16 -3.38
CA GLY A 39 2.25 21.14 -3.09
C GLY A 39 2.93 20.14 -4.02
N SER A 40 4.08 20.49 -4.56
CA SER A 40 4.86 19.62 -5.45
C SER A 40 5.16 18.27 -4.78
N ALA A 41 5.39 17.24 -5.58
CA ALA A 41 5.77 15.91 -5.08
C ALA A 41 6.98 15.97 -4.13
N SER A 42 7.93 16.87 -4.39
CA SER A 42 9.11 17.10 -3.54
C SER A 42 8.75 17.72 -2.19
N GLU A 43 7.84 18.70 -2.16
CA GLU A 43 7.37 19.31 -0.91
C GLU A 43 6.60 18.31 -0.06
N GLN A 44 5.72 17.52 -0.67
CA GLN A 44 5.01 16.45 0.04
C GLN A 44 5.99 15.41 0.58
N LYS A 45 7.03 15.03 -0.17
CA LYS A 45 8.07 14.12 0.30
C LYS A 45 8.79 14.68 1.52
N GLY A 46 9.21 15.95 1.48
CA GLY A 46 9.82 16.60 2.64
C GLY A 46 8.89 16.67 3.85
N LEU A 47 7.58 16.84 3.63
CA LEU A 47 6.57 16.81 4.68
C LEU A 47 6.44 15.42 5.30
N LEU A 48 6.28 14.40 4.46
CA LEU A 48 6.11 13.01 4.91
C LEU A 48 7.37 12.50 5.62
N GLU A 49 8.56 12.92 5.19
CA GLU A 49 9.82 12.62 5.88
C GLU A 49 9.84 13.23 7.30
N ALA A 50 9.34 14.45 7.47
CA ALA A 50 9.29 15.12 8.79
C ALA A 50 8.19 14.55 9.71
N LEU A 51 7.13 13.98 9.15
CA LEU A 51 6.00 13.44 9.90
C LEU A 51 6.27 12.05 10.49
N GLU A 52 7.35 11.35 10.11
CA GLU A 52 7.70 9.98 10.54
C GLU A 52 6.82 9.40 11.67
N PRO A 53 5.93 8.42 11.38
CA PRO A 53 5.04 7.86 12.37
C PRO A 53 5.77 7.19 13.55
N PRO A 54 5.16 7.09 14.75
CA PRO A 54 5.73 6.30 15.84
C PRO A 54 5.89 4.83 15.45
N HIS A 55 6.95 4.16 15.91
CA HIS A 55 7.17 2.75 15.59
C HIS A 55 6.16 1.78 16.24
N GLY A 56 5.50 2.19 17.33
CA GLY A 56 4.52 1.37 18.07
C GLY A 56 3.10 1.40 17.51
N ILE A 57 2.88 1.99 16.33
CA ILE A 57 1.56 2.00 15.69
C ILE A 57 1.21 0.63 15.13
N GLU A 58 -0.07 0.29 15.19
CA GLU A 58 -0.65 -0.93 14.60
C GLU A 58 -1.23 -0.69 13.20
N SER A 59 -1.54 0.56 12.86
CA SER A 59 -2.17 0.92 11.58
C SER A 59 -1.56 2.19 10.98
N LEU A 60 -1.21 2.13 9.69
CA LEU A 60 -0.75 3.27 8.90
C LEU A 60 -1.54 3.39 7.61
N ALA A 61 -2.07 4.57 7.32
CA ALA A 61 -2.71 4.90 6.06
C ALA A 61 -2.10 6.16 5.44
N ILE A 62 -1.70 6.08 4.16
CA ILE A 62 -1.23 7.22 3.37
C ILE A 62 -2.16 7.37 2.16
N CYS A 63 -2.77 8.54 2.02
CA CYS A 63 -3.77 8.84 0.99
C CYS A 63 -3.36 10.06 0.15
N ASP A 64 -3.58 10.00 -1.16
CA ASP A 64 -3.40 11.11 -2.11
C ASP A 64 -1.99 11.74 -2.12
N TYR A 65 -0.99 10.98 -1.69
CA TYR A 65 0.42 11.38 -1.58
C TYR A 65 1.17 11.22 -2.91
N LYS A 66 1.65 12.33 -3.47
CA LYS A 66 2.25 12.40 -4.81
C LYS A 66 3.78 12.28 -4.81
N GLY A 67 4.41 12.19 -3.65
CA GLY A 67 5.87 12.02 -3.53
C GLY A 67 6.31 10.57 -3.63
N GLU A 68 7.64 10.36 -3.69
CA GLU A 68 8.25 9.03 -3.55
C GLU A 68 8.16 8.53 -2.11
N SER A 69 8.28 7.22 -1.89
CA SER A 69 8.32 6.66 -0.53
C SER A 69 9.42 7.32 0.33
N PRO A 70 9.12 7.71 1.58
CA PRO A 70 10.09 8.36 2.48
C PRO A 70 11.13 7.35 2.98
N VAL A 71 12.26 7.82 3.51
CA VAL A 71 13.35 6.93 3.95
C VAL A 71 12.90 6.05 5.11
N TRP A 72 12.13 6.60 6.06
CA TRP A 72 11.61 5.84 7.20
C TRP A 72 10.66 4.69 6.80
N SER A 73 10.07 4.71 5.59
CA SER A 73 9.23 3.58 5.12
C SER A 73 10.04 2.30 4.85
N LEU A 74 11.38 2.42 4.84
CA LEU A 74 12.30 1.31 4.75
C LEU A 74 12.72 0.79 6.13
N ASP A 75 12.31 1.45 7.22
CA ASP A 75 12.61 1.00 8.57
C ASP A 75 11.81 -0.28 8.89
N THR A 76 12.50 -1.26 9.46
CA THR A 76 11.94 -2.55 9.87
C THR A 76 11.53 -2.58 11.34
N ASN A 77 11.69 -1.48 12.07
CA ASN A 77 11.33 -1.34 13.48
C ASN A 77 9.82 -1.20 13.75
N TYR A 78 8.98 -1.12 12.72
CA TYR A 78 7.51 -1.15 12.82
C TYR A 78 7.00 -2.55 13.15
N VAL A 79 7.39 -3.07 14.31
CA VAL A 79 7.14 -4.47 14.73
C VAL A 79 5.68 -4.74 15.12
N ASP A 80 4.93 -3.69 15.43
CA ASP A 80 3.51 -3.79 15.80
C ASP A 80 2.57 -3.45 14.63
N LEU A 81 3.11 -2.98 13.51
CA LEU A 81 2.32 -2.53 12.36
C LEU A 81 1.64 -3.72 11.65
N GLN A 82 0.33 -3.83 11.85
CA GLN A 82 -0.52 -4.91 11.32
C GLN A 82 -1.26 -4.49 10.06
N THR A 83 -1.60 -3.21 9.91
CA THR A 83 -2.36 -2.70 8.77
C THR A 83 -1.61 -1.59 8.04
N LEU A 84 -1.45 -1.74 6.73
CA LEU A 84 -0.90 -0.70 5.84
C LEU A 84 -1.89 -0.43 4.71
N ARG A 85 -2.28 0.83 4.56
CA ARG A 85 -3.07 1.32 3.43
C ARG A 85 -2.29 2.36 2.65
N LEU A 86 -2.14 2.13 1.35
CA LEU A 86 -1.62 3.11 0.39
C LEU A 86 -2.71 3.39 -0.65
N GLN A 87 -3.15 4.64 -0.73
CA GLN A 87 -4.20 5.06 -1.66
C GLN A 87 -3.73 6.26 -2.47
N CYS A 88 -3.89 6.21 -3.79
CA CYS A 88 -3.52 7.28 -4.71
C CYS A 88 -2.07 7.77 -4.51
N CYS A 89 -1.14 6.83 -4.34
CA CYS A 89 0.28 7.10 -4.15
C CYS A 89 1.08 6.76 -5.42
N PRO A 90 1.09 7.64 -6.46
CA PRO A 90 1.57 7.28 -7.79
C PRO A 90 3.06 6.98 -7.89
N LEU A 91 3.90 7.55 -7.02
CA LEU A 91 5.35 7.35 -7.04
C LEU A 91 5.85 6.39 -5.94
N TRP A 92 4.94 5.73 -5.22
CA TRP A 92 5.33 4.78 -4.17
C TRP A 92 5.75 3.45 -4.80
N ALA A 93 7.05 3.13 -4.72
CA ALA A 93 7.64 2.06 -5.51
C ALA A 93 7.79 0.72 -4.77
N THR A 94 7.84 0.73 -3.44
CA THR A 94 8.11 -0.48 -2.65
C THR A 94 7.39 -0.47 -1.31
N VAL A 95 7.00 -1.65 -0.83
CA VAL A 95 6.62 -1.89 0.56
C VAL A 95 7.66 -2.87 1.07
N ILE A 96 8.58 -2.44 1.94
CA ILE A 96 9.53 -3.38 2.55
C ILE A 96 8.75 -4.36 3.44
N GLY A 97 9.24 -5.60 3.54
CA GLY A 97 8.61 -6.69 4.29
C GLY A 97 8.55 -6.43 5.79
N ILE A 98 7.64 -5.55 6.19
CA ILE A 98 7.15 -5.39 7.56
C ILE A 98 6.55 -6.73 7.96
N LYS A 99 7.30 -7.49 8.75
CA LYS A 99 7.00 -8.91 8.99
C LYS A 99 5.76 -9.12 9.84
N SER A 100 5.32 -8.10 10.56
CA SER A 100 4.11 -8.04 11.38
C SER A 100 2.85 -7.75 10.59
N LEU A 101 2.96 -7.36 9.31
CA LEU A 101 1.82 -6.92 8.53
C LEU A 101 0.84 -8.06 8.29
N GLU A 102 -0.39 -7.91 8.77
CA GLU A 102 -1.49 -8.87 8.60
C GLU A 102 -2.45 -8.45 7.49
N LYS A 103 -2.53 -7.14 7.22
CA LYS A 103 -3.43 -6.56 6.22
C LYS A 103 -2.74 -5.51 5.35
N LEU A 104 -2.84 -5.69 4.04
CA LEU A 104 -2.33 -4.75 3.03
C LEU A 104 -3.46 -4.28 2.11
N GLU A 105 -3.63 -2.97 1.99
CA GLU A 105 -4.55 -2.35 1.02
C GLU A 105 -3.75 -1.38 0.14
N VAL A 106 -3.67 -1.68 -1.16
CA VAL A 106 -3.01 -0.83 -2.14
C VAL A 106 -4.03 -0.42 -3.20
N ASN A 107 -4.17 0.87 -3.43
CA ASN A 107 -5.13 1.44 -4.36
C ASN A 107 -4.48 2.56 -5.17
N THR A 108 -4.49 2.45 -6.50
CA THR A 108 -3.99 3.49 -7.41
C THR A 108 -2.50 3.82 -7.12
N CYS A 109 -1.67 2.78 -7.03
CA CYS A 109 -0.21 2.87 -6.87
C CYS A 109 0.51 2.22 -8.07
N PRO A 110 0.55 2.88 -9.24
CA PRO A 110 1.10 2.33 -10.49
C PRO A 110 2.60 2.00 -10.44
N THR A 111 3.40 2.64 -9.59
CA THR A 111 4.84 2.34 -9.47
C THR A 111 5.14 1.19 -8.50
N LEU A 112 4.17 0.73 -7.71
CA LEU A 112 4.35 -0.44 -6.84
C LEU A 112 4.34 -1.71 -7.70
N CYS A 113 5.52 -2.19 -8.02
CA CYS A 113 5.70 -3.29 -8.97
C CYS A 113 5.82 -4.66 -8.32
N GLU A 114 6.28 -4.70 -7.08
CA GLU A 114 6.62 -5.92 -6.39
C GLU A 114 6.10 -5.89 -4.96
N LEU A 115 5.58 -7.02 -4.50
CA LEU A 115 5.35 -7.27 -3.08
C LEU A 115 6.38 -8.29 -2.58
N PRO A 116 7.15 -7.98 -1.53
CA PRO A 116 8.06 -8.95 -0.93
C PRO A 116 7.28 -10.06 -0.23
N SER A 117 8.00 -11.09 0.22
CA SER A 117 7.44 -12.10 1.10
C SER A 117 7.02 -11.50 2.44
N MET A 118 5.77 -11.71 2.84
CA MET A 118 5.18 -11.21 4.08
C MET A 118 4.53 -12.38 4.82
N PRO A 119 5.24 -13.00 5.79
CA PRO A 119 4.82 -14.26 6.38
C PRO A 119 3.55 -14.15 7.22
N MET A 120 3.26 -12.99 7.80
CA MET A 120 2.07 -12.78 8.64
C MET A 120 0.86 -12.24 7.87
N LEU A 121 1.01 -11.95 6.57
CA LEU A 121 -0.06 -11.35 5.78
C LEU A 121 -1.22 -12.34 5.61
N LYS A 122 -2.40 -11.94 6.08
CA LYS A 122 -3.65 -12.73 6.03
C LYS A 122 -4.54 -12.22 4.91
N SER A 123 -4.69 -10.91 4.79
CA SER A 123 -5.59 -10.29 3.82
C SER A 123 -4.86 -9.25 2.96
N SER A 124 -5.06 -9.30 1.64
CA SER A 124 -4.52 -8.30 0.72
C SER A 124 -5.52 -7.87 -0.35
N LYS A 125 -5.71 -6.55 -0.48
CA LYS A 125 -6.47 -5.94 -1.58
C LYS A 125 -5.56 -5.04 -2.39
N ILE A 126 -5.46 -5.31 -3.68
CA ILE A 126 -4.59 -4.54 -4.58
C ILE A 126 -5.39 -4.12 -5.79
N TRP A 127 -5.47 -2.82 -6.02
CA TRP A 127 -5.99 -2.24 -7.24
C TRP A 127 -4.96 -1.26 -7.81
N SER A 128 -4.42 -1.54 -8.99
CA SER A 128 -3.40 -0.68 -9.62
C SER A 128 -3.50 -0.82 -11.13
N TYR A 129 -3.17 0.23 -11.87
CA TYR A 129 -3.43 0.32 -13.32
C TYR A 129 -2.39 -0.34 -14.22
N ASP A 130 -1.25 -0.84 -13.70
CA ASP A 130 -0.26 -1.65 -14.44
C ASP A 130 1.00 -2.01 -13.62
N GLY A 131 1.06 -1.64 -12.32
CA GLY A 131 2.26 -1.76 -11.50
C GLY A 131 2.62 -3.19 -11.12
N LEU A 132 1.72 -3.91 -10.44
CA LEU A 132 2.10 -5.16 -9.79
C LEU A 132 2.39 -6.27 -10.80
N ASN A 133 3.62 -6.79 -10.77
CA ASN A 133 4.08 -7.88 -11.61
C ASN A 133 4.46 -9.13 -10.81
N THR A 134 5.00 -8.97 -9.61
CA THR A 134 5.53 -10.07 -8.78
C THR A 134 5.00 -9.97 -7.37
N ILE A 135 4.54 -11.11 -6.86
CA ILE A 135 4.14 -11.28 -5.46
C ILE A 135 5.02 -12.38 -4.86
N GLY A 136 5.69 -12.05 -3.76
CA GLY A 136 6.52 -12.98 -2.99
C GLY A 136 5.72 -14.06 -2.28
N ASP A 137 6.36 -14.75 -1.35
CA ASP A 137 5.73 -15.83 -0.59
C ASP A 137 4.83 -15.25 0.51
N LEU A 138 3.55 -15.63 0.49
CA LEU A 138 2.52 -15.18 1.42
C LEU A 138 1.86 -16.41 2.07
N PRO A 139 2.60 -17.13 2.95
CA PRO A 139 2.22 -18.47 3.38
C PRO A 139 0.92 -18.55 4.19
N ASN A 140 0.55 -17.46 4.86
CA ASN A 140 -0.63 -17.36 5.72
C ASN A 140 -1.78 -16.55 5.10
N LEU A 141 -1.67 -16.16 3.82
CA LEU A 141 -2.67 -15.36 3.14
C LEU A 141 -3.95 -16.19 2.97
N ASP A 142 -5.08 -15.69 3.47
CA ASP A 142 -6.40 -16.31 3.39
C ASP A 142 -7.25 -15.71 2.26
N TRP A 143 -7.08 -14.41 1.99
CA TRP A 143 -7.87 -13.64 1.04
C TRP A 143 -6.99 -12.70 0.21
N LEU A 144 -7.09 -12.83 -1.10
CA LEU A 144 -6.39 -12.00 -2.07
C LEU A 144 -7.37 -11.46 -3.12
N GLN A 145 -7.45 -10.14 -3.23
CA GLN A 145 -8.08 -9.47 -4.36
C GLN A 145 -7.03 -8.68 -5.14
N VAL A 146 -6.91 -8.95 -6.43
CA VAL A 146 -6.08 -8.19 -7.38
C VAL A 146 -6.94 -7.65 -8.50
N GLU A 147 -6.88 -6.35 -8.72
CA GLU A 147 -7.67 -5.65 -9.73
C GLU A 147 -6.78 -4.74 -10.58
N GLY A 148 -7.00 -4.76 -11.90
CA GLY A 148 -6.34 -3.89 -12.88
C GLY A 148 -4.83 -4.12 -13.06
N CYS A 149 -4.23 -5.10 -12.36
CA CYS A 149 -2.80 -5.37 -12.39
C CYS A 149 -2.39 -6.01 -13.73
N GLY A 150 -2.27 -5.18 -14.77
CA GLY A 150 -2.05 -5.61 -16.14
C GLY A 150 -0.70 -6.31 -16.40
N SER A 151 0.28 -6.08 -15.54
CA SER A 151 1.59 -6.76 -15.58
C SER A 151 1.63 -8.09 -14.83
N LEU A 152 0.59 -8.43 -14.06
CA LEU A 152 0.56 -9.65 -13.26
C LEU A 152 0.28 -10.87 -14.15
N GLU A 153 1.29 -11.72 -14.35
CA GLU A 153 1.15 -12.92 -15.20
C GLU A 153 0.78 -14.18 -14.42
N LYS A 154 1.24 -14.28 -13.17
CA LYS A 154 1.14 -15.49 -12.36
C LYS A 154 1.09 -15.19 -10.86
N LEU A 155 0.44 -16.06 -10.10
CA LEU A 155 0.61 -16.16 -8.65
C LEU A 155 1.54 -17.34 -8.35
N SER A 156 2.51 -17.13 -7.45
CA SER A 156 3.56 -18.10 -7.10
C SER A 156 3.05 -19.19 -6.16
N HIS A 157 3.87 -20.22 -5.93
CA HIS A 157 3.54 -21.40 -5.09
C HIS A 157 3.55 -21.12 -3.57
N GLY A 158 3.77 -19.87 -3.16
CA GLY A 158 3.93 -19.47 -1.76
C GLY A 158 2.64 -19.16 -1.00
N MET A 159 1.48 -19.64 -1.46
CA MET A 159 0.15 -19.31 -0.88
C MET A 159 -0.68 -20.55 -0.51
N PRO A 160 -0.18 -21.46 0.35
CA PRO A 160 -0.87 -22.70 0.71
C PRO A 160 -2.15 -22.50 1.54
N ALA A 161 -2.29 -21.36 2.23
CA ALA A 161 -3.44 -21.05 3.08
C ALA A 161 -4.56 -20.27 2.36
N LEU A 162 -4.37 -19.92 1.08
CA LEU A 162 -5.30 -19.05 0.35
C LEU A 162 -6.63 -19.73 0.12
N LYS A 163 -7.70 -19.11 0.63
CA LYS A 163 -9.08 -19.61 0.54
C LYS A 163 -9.91 -18.85 -0.49
N TRP A 164 -9.68 -17.55 -0.62
CA TRP A 164 -10.43 -16.69 -1.54
C TRP A 164 -9.47 -15.95 -2.46
N LEU A 165 -9.69 -16.11 -3.75
CA LEU A 165 -8.93 -15.40 -4.78
C LEU A 165 -9.87 -14.72 -5.78
N ASP A 166 -9.74 -13.41 -5.86
CA ASP A 166 -10.45 -12.55 -6.79
C ASP A 166 -9.46 -11.84 -7.73
N VAL A 167 -9.57 -12.07 -9.04
CA VAL A 167 -8.72 -11.47 -10.08
C VAL A 167 -9.58 -10.73 -11.09
N TYR A 168 -9.50 -9.41 -11.11
CA TYR A 168 -10.31 -8.55 -11.99
C TYR A 168 -9.43 -7.70 -12.90
N GLY A 169 -9.69 -7.65 -14.21
CA GLY A 169 -8.98 -6.75 -15.13
C GLY A 169 -7.47 -7.01 -15.30
N CYS A 170 -6.92 -8.12 -14.79
CA CYS A 170 -5.51 -8.50 -14.97
C CYS A 170 -5.33 -9.24 -16.32
N TYR A 171 -5.13 -8.50 -17.41
CA TYR A 171 -5.20 -9.04 -18.78
C TYR A 171 -4.05 -9.97 -19.20
N LYS A 172 -2.89 -9.92 -18.51
CA LYS A 172 -1.79 -10.89 -18.72
C LYS A 172 -1.86 -12.11 -17.81
N PHE A 173 -2.83 -12.18 -16.90
CA PHE A 173 -2.93 -13.26 -15.93
C PHE A 173 -3.25 -14.59 -16.62
N LYS A 174 -2.36 -15.58 -16.45
CA LYS A 174 -2.44 -16.87 -17.17
C LYS A 174 -2.43 -18.08 -16.26
N THR A 175 -1.75 -18.00 -15.12
CA THR A 175 -1.38 -19.20 -14.36
C THR A 175 -1.66 -19.06 -12.87
N LEU A 176 -2.34 -20.07 -12.34
CA LEU A 176 -2.50 -20.31 -10.92
C LEU A 176 -1.52 -21.40 -10.47
N ALA A 177 -0.80 -21.15 -9.38
CA ALA A 177 -0.05 -22.17 -8.68
C ALA A 177 -0.97 -23.16 -7.95
N ASN A 178 -0.42 -24.27 -7.46
CA ASN A 178 -1.13 -25.19 -6.58
C ASN A 178 -1.52 -24.48 -5.27
N MET A 179 -2.82 -24.24 -5.08
CA MET A 179 -3.42 -23.60 -3.91
C MET A 179 -4.38 -24.62 -3.25
N PRO A 180 -3.86 -25.50 -2.37
CA PRO A 180 -4.61 -26.65 -1.88
C PRO A 180 -5.81 -26.29 -0.96
N ALA A 181 -5.80 -25.08 -0.39
CA ALA A 181 -6.85 -24.58 0.49
C ALA A 181 -7.90 -23.71 -0.21
N LEU A 182 -7.84 -23.55 -1.54
CA LEU A 182 -8.70 -22.62 -2.27
C LEU A 182 -10.16 -23.07 -2.26
N GLU A 183 -11.02 -22.25 -1.66
CA GLU A 183 -12.46 -22.49 -1.53
C GLU A 183 -13.26 -21.68 -2.56
N TRP A 184 -12.78 -20.49 -2.94
CA TRP A 184 -13.42 -19.59 -3.89
C TRP A 184 -12.42 -18.99 -4.87
N LEU A 185 -12.79 -18.98 -6.14
CA LEU A 185 -12.02 -18.39 -7.23
C LEU A 185 -12.94 -17.60 -8.17
N GLU A 186 -12.69 -16.30 -8.29
CA GLU A 186 -13.32 -15.45 -9.29
C GLU A 186 -12.26 -14.80 -10.17
N VAL A 187 -12.34 -15.04 -11.48
CA VAL A 187 -11.43 -14.44 -12.46
C VAL A 187 -12.26 -13.76 -13.54
N LYS A 188 -12.24 -12.42 -13.58
CA LYS A 188 -12.83 -11.63 -14.66
C LYS A 188 -11.74 -10.83 -15.36
N VAL A 189 -11.29 -11.33 -16.50
CA VAL A 189 -10.35 -10.60 -17.35
C VAL A 189 -11.15 -9.72 -18.31
N PHE A 190 -11.26 -8.43 -18.00
CA PHE A 190 -11.81 -7.45 -18.94
C PHE A 190 -10.65 -6.87 -19.75
N ALA A 191 -10.66 -7.06 -21.07
CA ALA A 191 -9.90 -6.18 -21.96
C ALA A 191 -10.63 -4.84 -21.97
N TRP A 192 -10.04 -3.81 -21.38
CA TRP A 192 -10.58 -2.47 -21.56
C TRP A 192 -10.37 -2.16 -23.04
N ALA A 193 -11.47 -2.04 -23.79
CA ALA A 193 -11.42 -1.58 -25.16
C ALA A 193 -10.85 -0.15 -25.11
N CYS A 194 -9.66 0.02 -25.68
CA CYS A 194 -9.05 1.34 -25.91
C CYS A 194 -9.98 2.26 -26.70
#